data_AF-A0A542ZDJ9-F1
#
_entry.id   AF-A0A542ZDJ9-F1
#
_cell.length_a   1.000
_cell.length_b   1.000
_cell.length_c   1.000
_cell.angle_alpha   90.00
_cell.angle_beta   90.00
_cell.angle_gamma   90.00
#
_symmetry.space_group_name_H-M   'P 1'
#
loop_
_entity.id
_entity.type
_entity.pdbx_description
1 polymer ?
#
loop_
_entity_poly.entity_id
_entity_poly.type
_entity_poly.pdbx_seq_one_letter_code
_entity_poly.pdbx_strand_id
1 'polypeptide(L)'
;MALFSSNADIARLKRQLAEQQALIDHLYLQLGLPKPTASRDEELATQAGRLKESGKEVQAIKLVREKTGMGLLEAKQYVDRL
;
A
#
# COMPACT_ATOMS: atom_id res chain seq x y z
N MET A 1 4.65 3.73 31.49
CA MET A 1 5.97 4.14 30.96
C MET A 1 6.97 3.10 31.42
N ALA A 2 7.67 2.30 30.62
CA ALA A 2 7.85 2.18 29.18
C ALA A 2 8.11 0.67 28.91
N LEU A 3 7.30 0.03 28.07
CA LEU A 3 7.43 -1.40 27.74
C LEU A 3 7.51 -1.59 26.22
N PHE A 4 8.33 -0.78 25.55
CA PHE A 4 8.69 -1.06 24.17
C PHE A 4 10.20 -0.88 23.95
N SER A 5 10.78 -1.97 23.43
CA SER A 5 11.90 -2.01 22.50
C SER A 5 13.26 -2.44 23.06
N SER A 6 13.43 -3.75 23.28
CA SER A 6 14.71 -4.35 22.89
C SER A 6 14.76 -4.42 21.37
N ASN A 7 15.89 -4.06 20.77
CA ASN A 7 16.17 -4.27 19.35
C ASN A 7 15.92 -5.75 18.93
N ALA A 8 16.05 -6.68 19.89
CA ALA A 8 15.77 -8.10 19.70
C ALA A 8 14.28 -8.41 19.46
N ASP A 9 13.35 -7.70 20.10
CA ASP A 9 11.91 -7.93 19.93
C ASP A 9 11.47 -7.46 18.54
N ILE A 10 11.97 -6.31 18.11
CA ILE A 10 11.76 -5.79 16.76
C ILE A 10 12.33 -6.78 15.73
N ALA A 11 13.52 -7.33 15.97
CA ALA A 11 14.11 -8.33 15.09
C ALA A 11 13.27 -9.62 15.00
N ARG A 12 12.71 -10.08 16.13
CA ARG A 12 11.85 -11.26 16.17
C ARG A 12 10.54 -11.02 15.41
N LEU A 13 9.88 -9.89 15.67
CA LEU A 13 8.66 -9.50 14.98
C LEU A 13 8.86 -9.39 13.48
N LYS A 14 9.99 -8.81 13.03
CA LYS A 14 10.33 -8.73 11.60
C LYS A 14 10.52 -10.11 10.95
N ARG A 15 11.17 -11.05 11.64
CA ARG A 15 11.30 -12.43 11.15
C ARG A 15 9.95 -13.11 11.04
N GLN A 16 9.12 -12.98 12.08
CA GLN A 16 7.78 -13.55 12.09
C GLN A 16 6.90 -12.97 10.98
N LEU A 17 7.01 -11.67 10.70
CA LEU A 17 6.31 -11.02 9.58
C LEU A 17 6.77 -11.58 8.23
N ALA A 18 8.08 -11.79 8.06
CA ALA A 18 8.64 -12.35 6.82
C ALA A 18 8.19 -13.80 6.59
N GLU A 19 8.16 -14.61 7.65
CA GLU A 19 7.65 -16.00 7.59
C GLU A 19 6.17 -16.03 7.23
N GLN A 20 5.34 -15.18 7.86
CA GLN A 20 3.93 -15.05 7.52
C GLN A 20 3.73 -14.61 6.08
N GLN A 21 4.55 -13.68 5.58
CA GLN A 21 4.47 -13.22 4.20
C GLN A 21 4.80 -14.34 3.20
N ALA A 22 5.79 -15.18 3.51
CA ALA A 22 6.15 -16.32 2.66
C ALA A 22 5.01 -17.36 2.57
N LEU A 23 4.31 -17.61 3.68
CA LEU A 23 3.14 -18.50 3.70
C LEU A 23 2.00 -17.94 2.84
N ILE A 24 1.73 -16.64 2.96
CA ILE A 24 0.73 -15.95 2.15
C ILE A 24 1.06 -16.06 0.65
N ASP A 25 2.32 -15.82 0.29
CA ASP A 25 2.79 -15.92 -1.10
C ASP A 25 2.64 -17.34 -1.64
N HIS A 26 2.95 -18.35 -0.83
CA HIS A 26 2.73 -19.75 -1.19
C HIS A 26 1.25 -20.09 -1.40
N LEU A 27 0.36 -19.56 -0.55
CA LEU A 27 -1.09 -19.75 -0.71
C LEU A 27 -1.60 -19.14 -2.03
N TYR A 28 -1.11 -17.96 -2.41
CA TYR A 28 -1.46 -17.35 -3.70
C TYR A 28 -1.05 -18.22 -4.88
N LEU A 29 0.17 -18.76 -4.85
CA LEU A 29 0.67 -19.68 -5.88
C LEU A 29 -0.17 -20.96 -5.95
N GLN A 30 -0.50 -21.55 -4.81
CA GLN A 30 -1.27 -22.80 -4.74
C GLN A 30 -2.72 -22.62 -5.25
N LEU A 31 -3.32 -21.46 -5.00
CA LEU A 31 -4.68 -21.14 -5.44
C LEU A 31 -4.74 -20.59 -6.88
N GLY A 32 -3.58 -20.36 -7.53
CA GLY A 32 -3.51 -19.73 -8.84
C GLY A 32 -4.04 -18.28 -8.84
N LEU A 33 -4.10 -17.65 -7.67
CA LEU A 33 -4.61 -16.30 -7.50
C LEU A 33 -3.44 -15.31 -7.62
N PRO A 34 -3.60 -14.19 -8.36
CA PRO A 34 -2.60 -13.14 -8.34
C PRO A 34 -2.50 -12.58 -6.91
N LYS A 35 -1.26 -12.37 -6.45
CA LYS A 35 -1.00 -11.72 -5.16
C LYS A 35 -1.76 -10.37 -5.12
N PRO A 36 -2.45 -9.99 -4.04
CA PRO A 36 -3.24 -8.75 -3.93
C PRO A 36 -2.42 -7.47 -3.98
N THR A 37 -1.13 -7.55 -4.28
CA THR A 37 -0.32 -6.38 -4.62
C THR A 37 -0.78 -5.73 -5.93
N ALA A 38 -1.39 -6.49 -6.84
CA ALA A 38 -1.91 -5.94 -8.09
C ALA A 38 -3.24 -5.19 -7.88
N SER A 39 -4.17 -5.70 -7.08
CA SER A 39 -5.55 -5.20 -7.11
C SER A 39 -5.78 -3.87 -6.39
N ARG A 40 -5.18 -3.63 -5.22
CA ARG A 40 -5.47 -2.42 -4.43
C ARG A 40 -4.79 -1.17 -4.99
N ASP A 41 -3.56 -1.31 -5.47
CA ASP A 41 -2.79 -0.21 -6.03
C ASP A 41 -3.26 0.11 -7.46
N GLU A 42 -3.62 -0.91 -8.27
CA GLU A 42 -4.24 -0.70 -9.59
C GLU A 42 -5.65 -0.10 -9.47
N GLU A 43 -6.47 -0.53 -8.51
CA GLU A 43 -7.78 0.10 -8.26
C GLU A 43 -7.63 1.56 -7.83
N LEU A 44 -6.67 1.85 -6.95
CA LEU A 44 -6.37 3.20 -6.53
C LEU A 44 -5.91 4.06 -7.71
N ALA A 45 -4.97 3.55 -8.51
CA ALA A 45 -4.48 4.22 -9.72
C ALA A 45 -5.62 4.48 -10.71
N THR A 46 -6.47 3.48 -10.94
CA THR A 46 -7.63 3.60 -11.83
C THR A 46 -8.63 4.64 -11.33
N GLN A 47 -8.97 4.64 -10.04
CA GLN A 47 -9.89 5.62 -9.46
C GLN A 47 -9.31 7.03 -9.45
N ALA A 48 -8.04 7.18 -9.07
CA ALA A 48 -7.35 8.46 -9.07
C ALA A 48 -7.19 9.02 -10.49
N GLY A 49 -6.87 8.16 -11.48
CA GLY A 49 -6.81 8.52 -12.90
C GLY A 49 -8.14 9.05 -13.43
N ARG A 50 -9.25 8.36 -13.16
CA ARG A 50 -10.60 8.84 -13.54
C ARG A 50 -10.96 10.20 -12.93
N LEU A 51 -10.56 10.43 -11.68
CA LEU A 51 -10.75 11.74 -11.03
C LEU A 51 -9.90 12.82 -11.70
N LYS A 52 -8.65 12.51 -12.06
CA LYS A 52 -7.76 13.42 -12.80
C LYS A 52 -8.33 13.77 -14.18
N GLU A 53 -8.71 12.77 -14.96
CA GLU A 53 -9.30 12.93 -16.31
C GLU A 53 -10.59 13.75 -16.30
N SER A 54 -11.38 13.66 -15.22
CA SER A 54 -12.59 14.47 -15.02
C SER A 54 -12.34 15.88 -14.44
N GLY A 55 -11.08 16.32 -14.38
CA GLY A 55 -10.70 17.64 -13.85
C GLY A 55 -10.80 17.76 -12.33
N LYS A 56 -11.00 16.66 -11.60
CA LYS A 56 -11.17 16.59 -10.14
C LYS A 56 -9.85 16.26 -9.45
N GLU A 57 -8.79 16.96 -9.82
CA GLU A 57 -7.41 16.65 -9.40
C GLU A 57 -7.21 16.70 -7.88
N VAL A 58 -7.80 17.67 -7.19
CA VAL A 58 -7.76 17.75 -5.72
C VAL A 58 -8.38 16.51 -5.06
N GLN A 59 -9.43 15.95 -5.68
CA GLN A 59 -10.11 14.76 -5.16
C GLN A 59 -9.27 13.49 -5.41
N ALA A 60 -8.57 13.41 -6.55
CA ALA A 60 -7.62 12.35 -6.83
C ALA A 60 -6.48 12.33 -5.80
N ILE A 61 -5.89 13.51 -5.52
CA ILE A 61 -4.81 13.66 -4.54
C ILE A 61 -5.31 13.29 -3.14
N LYS A 62 -6.51 13.75 -2.75
CA LYS A 62 -7.14 13.40 -1.47
C LYS A 62 -7.33 11.88 -1.31
N LEU A 63 -7.87 11.22 -2.35
CA LEU A 63 -8.07 9.77 -2.36
C LEU A 63 -6.75 9.02 -2.13
N VAL A 64 -5.69 9.40 -2.86
CA VAL A 64 -4.36 8.77 -2.72
C VAL A 64 -3.82 8.94 -1.31
N ARG A 65 -3.90 10.14 -0.74
CA ARG A 65 -3.45 10.41 0.64
C ARG A 65 -4.19 9.55 1.66
N GLU A 66 -5.51 9.45 1.56
CA GLU A 66 -6.33 8.70 2.51
C GLU A 66 -6.09 7.18 2.42
N LYS A 67 -5.79 6.66 1.23
CA LYS A 67 -5.61 5.21 1.01
C LYS A 67 -4.18 4.73 1.26
N THR A 68 -3.18 5.60 1.09
CA THR A 68 -1.75 5.25 1.19
C THR A 68 -1.04 5.86 2.40
N GLY A 69 -1.60 6.93 2.98
CA GLY A 69 -0.94 7.71 4.03
C GLY A 69 0.14 8.67 3.52
N MET A 70 0.32 8.82 2.20
CA MET A 70 1.31 9.72 1.61
C MET A 70 1.13 11.19 2.04
N GLY A 71 2.27 11.90 2.10
CA GLY A 71 2.28 13.35 2.24
C GLY A 71 1.60 14.06 1.06
N LEU A 72 1.21 15.32 1.23
CA LEU A 72 0.53 16.07 0.16
C LEU A 72 1.38 16.17 -1.11
N LEU A 73 2.68 16.43 -0.97
CA LEU A 73 3.61 16.51 -2.09
C LEU A 73 3.75 15.15 -2.81
N GLU A 74 3.94 14.08 -2.06
CA GLU A 74 4.10 12.72 -2.60
C GLU A 74 2.84 12.25 -3.33
N ALA A 75 1.67 12.49 -2.75
CA ALA A 75 0.40 12.14 -3.37
C ALA A 75 0.13 12.97 -4.64
N LYS A 76 0.52 14.25 -4.66
CA LYS A 76 0.44 15.09 -5.86
C LYS A 76 1.34 14.55 -6.96
N GLN A 77 2.60 14.25 -6.64
CA GLN A 77 3.56 13.66 -7.60
C GLN A 77 3.11 12.29 -8.10
N TYR A 78 2.45 11.50 -7.25
CA TYR A 78 1.84 10.23 -7.66
C TYR A 78 0.74 10.47 -8.70
N VAL A 79 -0.23 11.34 -8.40
CA VAL A 79 -1.34 11.66 -9.32
C VAL A 79 -0.85 12.30 -10.62
N ASP A 80 0.19 13.14 -10.58
CA ASP A 80 0.78 13.72 -11.80
C ASP A 80 1.29 12.64 -12.76
N ARG A 81 1.80 11.52 -12.24
CA ARG A 81 2.38 10.41 -13.00
C ARG A 81 1.36 9.37 -13.47
N LEU A 82 0.11 9.45 -13.01
CA LEU A 82 -1.02 8.67 -13.55
C LEU A 82 -1.44 9.19 -14.91
#